data_AF-A0ABC8V004-F1
#
_entry.id   AF-A0ABC8V004-F1
#
_cell.length_a   1.000
_cell.length_b   1.000
_cell.length_c   1.000
_cell.angle_alpha   90.00
_cell.angle_beta   90.00
_cell.angle_gamma   90.00
#
_symmetry.space_group_name_H-M   'P 1'
#
loop_
_entity.id
_entity.type
_entity.pdbx_description
1 polymer ?
#
loop_
_entity_poly.entity_id
_entity_poly.type
_entity_poly.pdbx_seq_one_letter_code
_entity_poly.pdbx_strand_id
1 'polypeptide(L)'
;MYVFVVLPKESQLYIQVFLDGGLNQQRMGICDAVAVAKILNATLVIPHFEVNPVWQDSSSFTDIFDVDHFINVLNDEVAIVKELPNKYSWSTREYYATGIRATRIKTAPVHASANWYLENVLPVLQSYGIAAIAPFSHRLDFDNLPSDLQHLRCKVNFRALVFIPPIRMLGEALVNRLRSPPSINRAAEADHLLEGEGDKQGSGKYVVLHLRFDKDMAAHSACDFGGGKAEKLALAKYRQVIWQGRVLNSQFTDEELRNQGRCPLTPEEIGLLLAALGFNNKTRLYLASHKVYGGEARISTLRKLFPLMEDKKSIASVEERAKVQGKASLLAAVDYYVSMQSDIFISASPGNMHNALVGHRAYRNLKTIRPNMVLLGQVFLNKNMEWSEFQQAVLNGHKNRHGQIRLRKEKQSIYTYPAPDCMCRA
;
A
#
# COMPACT_ATOMS: atom_id res chain seq x y z
N MET A 1 10.70 7.61 32.89
CA MET A 1 11.49 8.84 33.08
C MET A 1 12.44 8.94 31.91
N TYR A 2 12.09 9.73 30.89
CA TYR A 2 12.91 9.88 29.70
C TYR A 2 14.09 10.79 30.05
N VAL A 3 15.31 10.26 29.96
CA VAL A 3 16.54 11.06 30.09
C VAL A 3 16.70 11.85 28.80
N PHE A 4 16.49 13.16 28.88
CA PHE A 4 16.79 14.08 27.78
C PHE A 4 18.31 14.20 27.66
N VAL A 5 18.92 13.43 26.75
CA VAL A 5 20.29 13.71 26.30
C VAL A 5 20.20 14.86 25.30
N VAL A 6 20.67 16.04 25.68
CA VAL A 6 20.82 17.17 24.77
C VAL A 6 22.01 16.86 23.86
N LEU A 7 21.72 16.48 22.62
CA LEU A 7 22.72 16.19 21.58
C LEU A 7 22.90 17.42 20.65
N PRO A 8 24.06 17.59 19.99
CA PRO A 8 24.43 18.82 19.26
C PRO A 8 23.48 19.16 18.10
N LYS A 9 23.42 20.48 17.78
CA LYS A 9 22.54 21.09 16.75
C LYS A 9 22.79 20.61 15.31
N GLU A 10 23.96 20.05 15.03
CA GLU A 10 24.24 19.31 13.79
C GLU A 10 24.86 17.96 14.15
N SER A 11 24.07 16.90 13.98
CA SER A 11 24.53 15.55 14.25
C SER A 11 25.49 15.08 13.15
N GLN A 12 26.74 14.80 13.53
CA GLN A 12 27.71 14.13 12.66
C GLN A 12 27.45 12.61 12.55
N LEU A 13 26.32 12.12 13.07
CA LEU A 13 25.92 10.72 13.08
C LEU A 13 24.95 10.44 11.93
N TYR A 14 25.18 9.36 11.20
CA TYR A 14 24.39 9.00 10.01
C TYR A 14 23.71 7.65 10.19
N ILE A 15 22.44 7.58 9.84
CA ILE A 15 21.70 6.31 9.81
C ILE A 15 21.28 5.96 8.39
N GLN A 16 21.60 4.72 8.00
CA GLN A 16 21.12 4.09 6.77
C GLN A 16 20.09 3.01 7.13
N VAL A 17 19.04 2.91 6.33
CA VAL A 17 18.06 1.82 6.43
C VAL A 17 17.91 1.13 5.08
N PHE A 18 17.77 -0.18 5.11
CA PHE A 18 17.62 -1.03 3.93
C PHE A 18 16.24 -1.69 3.99
N LEU A 19 15.31 -1.13 3.23
CA LEU A 19 13.89 -1.45 3.25
C LEU A 19 13.57 -2.61 2.30
N ASP A 20 13.00 -3.68 2.84
CA ASP A 20 12.50 -4.82 2.09
C ASP A 20 10.97 -4.79 1.91
N GLY A 21 10.47 -5.65 1.03
CA GLY A 21 9.04 -5.76 0.71
C GLY A 21 8.63 -4.98 -0.54
N GLY A 22 7.32 -4.77 -0.70
CA GLY A 22 6.77 -3.96 -1.81
C GLY A 22 6.62 -2.49 -1.45
N LEU A 23 6.29 -1.64 -2.43
CA LEU A 23 6.10 -0.19 -2.29
C LEU A 23 5.38 0.22 -1.00
N ASN A 24 4.23 -0.39 -0.70
CA ASN A 24 3.42 0.01 0.45
C ASN A 24 4.01 -0.44 1.80
N GLN A 25 4.88 -1.45 1.82
CA GLN A 25 5.67 -1.81 3.02
C GLN A 25 6.85 -0.85 3.19
N GLN A 26 7.57 -0.57 2.11
CA GLN A 26 8.66 0.41 2.09
C GLN A 26 8.15 1.79 2.56
N ARG A 27 6.95 2.20 2.12
CA ARG A 27 6.30 3.43 2.58
C ARG A 27 6.14 3.51 4.11
N MET A 28 5.71 2.41 4.76
CA MET A 28 5.64 2.33 6.22
C MET A 28 7.04 2.35 6.86
N GLY A 29 7.99 1.62 6.27
CA GLY A 29 9.37 1.59 6.74
C GLY A 29 10.08 2.94 6.65
N ILE A 30 9.80 3.76 5.63
CA ILE A 30 10.32 5.14 5.55
C ILE A 30 9.81 5.98 6.73
N CYS A 31 8.53 5.87 7.04
CA CYS A 31 7.93 6.60 8.17
C CYS A 31 8.59 6.20 9.50
N ASP A 32 8.84 4.90 9.69
CA ASP A 32 9.56 4.38 10.86
C ASP A 32 11.03 4.86 10.88
N ALA A 33 11.70 4.90 9.73
CA ALA A 33 13.09 5.31 9.62
C ALA A 33 13.30 6.78 9.98
N VAL A 34 12.39 7.68 9.54
CA VAL A 34 12.42 9.10 9.94
C VAL A 34 12.22 9.24 11.44
N ALA A 35 11.28 8.51 12.04
CA ALA A 35 11.07 8.54 13.49
C ALA A 35 12.28 8.00 14.27
N VAL A 36 12.90 6.91 13.79
CA VAL A 36 14.12 6.35 14.38
C VAL A 36 15.29 7.33 14.29
N ALA A 37 15.47 8.00 13.16
CA ALA A 37 16.48 9.05 13.02
C ALA A 37 16.26 10.19 14.03
N LYS A 38 15.00 10.59 14.27
CA LYS A 38 14.66 11.57 15.31
C LYS A 38 14.95 11.06 16.72
N ILE A 39 14.59 9.81 17.05
CA ILE A 39 14.89 9.17 18.34
C ILE A 39 16.41 9.20 18.63
N LEU A 40 17.22 8.93 17.61
CA LEU A 40 18.67 8.83 17.72
C LEU A 40 19.40 10.18 17.57
N ASN A 41 18.66 11.26 17.28
CA ASN A 41 19.20 12.55 16.83
C ASN A 41 20.30 12.37 15.76
N ALA A 42 19.98 11.60 14.71
CA ALA A 42 20.91 11.25 13.64
C ALA A 42 20.42 11.80 12.29
N THR A 43 21.34 12.10 11.40
CA THR A 43 21.05 12.45 10.01
C THR A 43 20.63 11.20 9.25
N LEU A 44 19.42 11.20 8.67
CA LEU A 44 18.92 10.10 7.86
C LEU A 44 19.49 10.21 6.44
N VAL A 45 20.10 9.13 5.95
CA VAL A 45 20.39 9.00 4.52
C VAL A 45 19.13 8.50 3.82
N ILE A 46 18.84 8.99 2.61
CA ILE A 46 17.69 8.54 1.82
C ILE A 46 17.60 6.99 1.85
N PRO A 47 16.45 6.42 2.26
CA PRO A 47 16.31 4.99 2.45
C PRO A 47 16.64 4.17 1.19
N HIS A 48 17.40 3.10 1.37
CA HIS A 48 17.73 2.16 0.29
C HIS A 48 16.62 1.10 0.17
N PHE A 49 16.16 0.82 -1.06
CA PHE A 49 15.18 -0.23 -1.32
C PHE A 49 15.87 -1.51 -1.78
N GLU A 50 15.63 -2.62 -1.08
CA GLU A 50 16.08 -3.93 -1.53
C GLU A 50 15.27 -4.39 -2.75
N VAL A 51 15.93 -5.13 -3.65
CA VAL A 51 15.26 -5.75 -4.79
C VAL A 51 14.23 -6.77 -4.29
N ASN A 52 12.99 -6.63 -4.73
CA ASN A 52 11.94 -7.53 -4.32
C ASN A 52 12.06 -8.89 -5.04
N PRO A 53 12.10 -10.03 -4.32
CA PRO A 53 12.31 -11.34 -4.96
C PRO A 53 11.12 -11.82 -5.81
N VAL A 54 9.92 -11.29 -5.58
CA VAL A 54 8.69 -11.67 -6.31
C VAL A 54 8.54 -10.85 -7.58
N TRP A 55 8.66 -9.53 -7.47
CA TRP A 55 8.43 -8.62 -8.59
C TRP A 55 9.70 -8.26 -9.37
N GLN A 56 10.89 -8.65 -8.85
CA GLN A 56 12.20 -8.33 -9.41
C GLN A 56 12.36 -6.83 -9.71
N ASP A 57 11.77 -6.02 -8.84
CA ASP A 57 11.73 -4.57 -8.96
C ASP A 57 12.96 -3.97 -8.26
N SER A 58 13.76 -3.24 -9.02
CA SER A 58 14.97 -2.56 -8.56
C SER A 58 14.79 -1.04 -8.43
N SER A 59 13.54 -0.56 -8.37
CA SER A 59 13.28 0.87 -8.23
C SER A 59 13.86 1.39 -6.92
N SER A 60 14.56 2.52 -7.00
CA SER A 60 15.08 3.23 -5.84
C SER A 60 14.03 4.16 -5.22
N PHE A 61 14.36 4.77 -4.09
CA PHE A 61 13.53 5.82 -3.49
C PHE A 61 13.28 6.97 -4.47
N THR A 62 14.32 7.39 -5.21
CA THR A 62 14.28 8.54 -6.13
C THR A 62 13.50 8.25 -7.42
N ASP A 63 13.37 6.98 -7.79
CA ASP A 63 12.50 6.55 -8.90
C ASP A 63 11.00 6.69 -8.58
N ILE A 64 10.65 6.81 -7.30
CA ILE A 64 9.25 6.74 -6.84
C ILE A 64 8.81 8.04 -6.17
N PHE A 65 9.62 8.57 -5.26
CA PHE A 65 9.27 9.71 -4.43
C PHE A 65 10.08 10.96 -4.78
N ASP A 66 9.42 12.12 -4.67
CA ASP A 66 10.01 13.43 -4.83
C ASP A 66 10.93 13.74 -3.64
N VAL A 67 12.24 13.58 -3.84
CA VAL A 67 13.25 13.68 -2.78
C VAL A 67 13.37 15.10 -2.24
N ASP A 68 13.31 16.09 -3.11
CA ASP A 68 13.47 17.49 -2.70
C ASP A 68 12.26 17.94 -1.87
N HIS A 69 11.04 17.56 -2.29
CA HIS A 69 9.85 17.75 -1.48
C HIS A 69 9.95 17.02 -0.13
N PHE A 70 10.42 15.78 -0.12
CA PHE A 70 10.57 14.97 1.10
C PHE A 70 11.52 15.62 2.12
N ILE A 71 12.70 16.09 1.67
CA ILE A 71 13.68 16.77 2.51
C ILE A 71 13.11 18.10 3.00
N ASN A 72 12.52 18.89 2.11
CA ASN A 72 11.99 20.22 2.44
C ASN A 72 10.86 20.16 3.48
N VAL A 73 9.94 19.19 3.37
CA VAL A 73 8.82 19.06 4.34
C VAL A 73 9.30 18.64 5.73
N LEU A 74 10.46 17.98 5.83
CA LEU A 74 10.98 17.38 7.06
C LEU A 74 12.19 18.12 7.65
N ASN A 75 12.63 19.22 7.04
CA ASN A 75 13.85 19.95 7.41
C ASN A 75 13.89 20.39 8.89
N ASP A 76 12.75 20.79 9.46
CA ASP A 76 12.62 21.23 10.85
C ASP A 76 12.53 20.06 11.85
N GLU A 77 12.39 18.83 11.36
CA GLU A 77 12.12 17.64 12.18
C GLU A 77 13.32 16.71 12.29
N VAL A 78 13.98 16.45 11.15
CA VAL A 78 15.10 15.51 11.00
C VAL A 78 15.98 15.98 9.85
N ALA A 79 17.30 16.00 10.05
CA ALA A 79 18.25 16.22 8.97
C ALA A 79 18.26 15.03 8.01
N ILE A 80 18.12 15.28 6.70
CA ILE A 80 18.08 14.23 5.68
C ILE A 80 19.06 14.58 4.56
N VAL A 81 19.89 13.62 4.17
CA VAL A 81 20.87 13.77 3.08
C VAL A 81 20.61 12.74 1.98
N LYS A 82 20.84 13.14 0.72
CA LYS A 82 20.70 12.26 -0.45
C LYS A 82 21.77 11.17 -0.47
N GLU A 83 22.99 11.54 -0.11
CA GLU A 83 24.17 10.68 -0.14
C GLU A 83 24.98 10.83 1.15
N LEU A 84 25.79 9.83 1.44
CA LEU A 84 26.70 9.85 2.56
C LEU A 84 27.90 10.77 2.29
N PRO A 85 28.48 11.40 3.34
CA PRO A 85 29.77 12.05 3.23
C PRO A 85 30.86 11.09 2.74
N ASN A 86 31.85 11.61 2.01
CA ASN A 86 32.94 10.82 1.41
C ASN A 86 33.66 9.86 2.38
N LYS A 87 33.80 10.23 3.66
CA LYS A 87 34.40 9.36 4.70
C LYS A 87 33.63 8.06 4.96
N TYR A 88 32.37 7.99 4.54
CA TYR A 88 31.49 6.83 4.66
C TYR A 88 31.11 6.22 3.30
N SER A 89 31.80 6.57 2.21
CA SER A 89 31.53 6.03 0.87
C SER A 89 31.65 4.50 0.79
N TRP A 90 32.39 3.88 1.71
CA TRP A 90 32.47 2.42 1.87
C TRP A 90 31.18 1.76 2.37
N SER A 91 30.25 2.53 2.93
CA SER A 91 29.02 2.03 3.59
C SER A 91 27.91 1.77 2.57
N THR A 92 28.13 0.78 1.71
CA THR A 92 27.21 0.40 0.63
C THR A 92 26.47 -0.90 0.90
N ARG A 93 25.46 -1.20 0.08
CA ARG A 93 24.71 -2.45 0.17
C ARG A 93 25.62 -3.67 -0.06
N GLU A 94 26.58 -3.54 -0.97
CA GLU A 94 27.55 -4.57 -1.34
C GLU A 94 28.51 -4.83 -0.18
N TYR A 95 29.02 -3.77 0.46
CA TYR A 95 29.89 -3.89 1.63
C TYR A 95 29.26 -4.70 2.76
N TYR A 96 27.95 -4.51 2.95
CA TYR A 96 27.16 -5.25 3.93
C TYR A 96 26.76 -6.66 3.48
N ALA A 97 26.81 -6.96 2.18
CA ALA A 97 26.50 -8.28 1.64
C ALA A 97 27.60 -9.30 1.94
N THR A 98 28.86 -8.86 2.01
CA THR A 98 30.03 -9.76 2.05
C THR A 98 30.40 -10.27 3.44
N GLY A 99 29.76 -9.79 4.52
CA GLY A 99 30.13 -10.23 5.86
C GLY A 99 29.37 -9.56 7.00
N ILE A 100 29.73 -9.93 8.22
CA ILE A 100 29.27 -9.30 9.46
C ILE A 100 30.09 -8.02 9.66
N ARG A 101 29.41 -6.90 9.84
CA ARG A 101 30.02 -5.58 10.05
C ARG A 101 29.50 -5.00 11.36
N ALA A 102 30.38 -4.42 12.16
CA ALA A 102 30.00 -3.77 13.43
C ALA A 102 28.98 -2.64 13.23
N THR A 103 29.05 -1.95 12.09
CA THR A 103 28.09 -0.89 11.72
C THR A 103 26.77 -1.41 11.17
N ARG A 104 26.61 -2.73 10.98
CA ARG A 104 25.37 -3.33 10.48
C ARG A 104 24.55 -3.96 11.59
N ILE A 105 23.32 -3.48 11.73
CA ILE A 105 22.35 -3.94 12.72
C ILE A 105 21.32 -4.83 12.03
N LYS A 106 21.36 -6.13 12.34
CA LYS A 106 20.44 -7.15 11.80
C LYS A 106 19.39 -7.60 12.82
N THR A 107 19.59 -7.26 14.09
CA THR A 107 18.89 -7.85 15.24
C THR A 107 17.72 -7.01 15.74
N ALA A 108 17.40 -5.90 15.07
CA ALA A 108 16.25 -5.07 15.42
C ALA A 108 14.97 -5.91 15.50
N PRO A 109 14.31 -6.03 16.66
CA PRO A 109 13.07 -6.77 16.80
C PRO A 109 11.98 -6.21 15.89
N VAL A 110 10.99 -7.05 15.55
CA VAL A 110 9.75 -6.54 14.97
C VAL A 110 9.05 -5.72 16.07
N HIS A 111 8.60 -4.51 15.72
CA HIS A 111 8.02 -3.54 16.67
C HIS A 111 8.97 -3.19 17.83
N ALA A 112 10.25 -2.96 17.54
CA ALA A 112 11.21 -2.53 18.56
C ALA A 112 10.78 -1.20 19.22
N SER A 113 11.03 -1.09 20.53
CA SER A 113 10.75 0.14 21.30
C SER A 113 11.76 1.23 21.00
N ALA A 114 11.43 2.48 21.32
CA ALA A 114 12.38 3.59 21.21
C ALA A 114 13.65 3.36 22.05
N ASN A 115 13.51 2.81 23.26
CA ASN A 115 14.64 2.48 24.14
C ASN A 115 15.56 1.44 23.52
N TRP A 116 15.02 0.45 22.79
CA TRP A 116 15.85 -0.53 22.10
C TRP A 116 16.83 0.15 21.13
N TYR A 117 16.38 1.18 20.39
CA TYR A 117 17.26 1.95 19.51
C TYR A 117 18.33 2.72 20.28
N LEU A 118 17.98 3.36 21.40
CA LEU A 118 18.92 4.07 22.26
C LEU A 118 19.98 3.13 22.86
N GLU A 119 19.60 1.90 23.19
CA GLU A 119 20.50 0.93 23.82
C GLU A 119 21.36 0.17 22.80
N ASN A 120 20.88 -0.05 21.57
CA ASN A 120 21.51 -0.96 20.61
C ASN A 120 22.03 -0.28 19.34
N VAL A 121 21.48 0.88 18.96
CA VAL A 121 21.87 1.60 17.73
C VAL A 121 22.70 2.83 18.04
N LEU A 122 22.31 3.60 19.06
CA LEU A 122 23.04 4.82 19.44
C LEU A 122 24.52 4.55 19.80
N PRO A 123 24.89 3.47 20.51
CA PRO A 123 26.31 3.20 20.80
C PRO A 123 27.14 2.93 19.53
N VAL A 124 26.54 2.27 18.53
CA VAL A 124 27.18 2.03 17.21
C VAL A 124 27.37 3.36 16.50
N LEU A 125 26.35 4.22 16.48
CA LEU A 125 26.47 5.56 15.92
C LEU A 125 27.57 6.37 16.62
N GLN A 126 27.63 6.36 17.94
CA GLN A 126 28.64 7.12 18.68
C GLN A 126 30.08 6.60 18.44
N SER A 127 30.24 5.29 18.22
CA SER A 127 31.56 4.68 17.99
C SER A 127 32.07 4.86 16.56
N TYR A 128 31.18 4.78 15.56
CA TYR A 128 31.58 4.74 14.15
C TYR A 128 31.13 5.99 13.35
N GLY A 129 30.25 6.80 13.92
CA GLY A 129 29.54 7.91 13.26
C GLY A 129 28.49 7.46 12.25
N ILE A 130 28.33 6.15 12.02
CA ILE A 130 27.36 5.60 11.08
C ILE A 130 26.84 4.23 11.54
N ALA A 131 25.54 3.98 11.30
CA ALA A 131 24.92 2.68 11.47
C ALA A 131 23.97 2.37 10.31
N ALA A 132 23.93 1.11 9.90
CA ALA A 132 23.07 0.57 8.86
C ALA A 132 22.14 -0.48 9.43
N ILE A 133 20.83 -0.29 9.30
CA ILE A 133 19.83 -1.27 9.75
C ILE A 133 19.28 -2.02 8.55
N ALA A 134 19.53 -3.33 8.49
CA ALA A 134 19.22 -4.15 7.32
C ALA A 134 18.93 -5.62 7.71
N PRO A 135 17.69 -6.12 7.55
CA PRO A 135 16.53 -5.48 6.89
C PRO A 135 15.72 -4.55 7.81
N PHE A 136 15.03 -3.58 7.22
CA PHE A 136 14.21 -2.59 7.93
C PHE A 136 12.75 -2.63 7.45
N SER A 137 11.94 -3.50 8.05
CA SER A 137 10.49 -3.54 7.86
C SER A 137 9.80 -3.87 9.17
N HIS A 138 8.77 -3.08 9.52
CA HIS A 138 8.05 -3.17 10.79
C HIS A 138 8.97 -3.12 12.03
N ARG A 139 9.98 -2.24 12.01
CA ARG A 139 11.02 -2.20 13.07
C ARG A 139 10.74 -1.18 14.18
N LEU A 140 9.61 -0.50 14.17
CA LEU A 140 9.24 0.43 15.24
C LEU A 140 7.85 0.11 15.81
N ASP A 141 7.72 0.20 17.12
CA ASP A 141 6.47 -0.03 17.84
C ASP A 141 5.34 0.94 17.39
N PHE A 142 4.09 0.51 17.55
CA PHE A 142 2.90 1.31 17.26
C PHE A 142 2.32 2.00 18.48
N ASP A 143 2.48 1.45 19.69
CA ASP A 143 1.71 1.92 20.84
C ASP A 143 2.52 2.78 21.79
N ASN A 144 3.77 2.40 22.07
CA ASN A 144 4.58 3.05 23.11
C ASN A 144 5.51 4.14 22.57
N LEU A 145 5.01 4.99 21.67
CA LEU A 145 5.74 6.15 21.16
C LEU A 145 5.12 7.46 21.63
N PRO A 146 5.95 8.46 22.00
CA PRO A 146 5.52 9.85 22.19
C PRO A 146 4.65 10.38 21.03
N SER A 147 3.68 11.24 21.35
CA SER A 147 2.71 11.74 20.38
C SER A 147 3.34 12.53 19.24
N ASP A 148 4.43 13.27 19.51
CA ASP A 148 5.18 14.01 18.51
C ASP A 148 5.85 13.08 17.48
N LEU A 149 6.36 11.92 17.90
CA LEU A 149 6.88 10.91 16.97
C LEU A 149 5.78 10.27 16.13
N GLN A 150 4.59 10.04 16.72
CA GLN A 150 3.45 9.55 15.94
C GLN A 150 3.00 10.59 14.92
N HIS A 151 2.89 11.86 15.32
CA HIS A 151 2.57 12.96 14.42
C HIS A 151 3.61 13.08 13.29
N LEU A 152 4.89 12.89 13.60
CA LEU A 152 5.94 12.85 12.58
C LEU A 152 5.73 11.70 11.60
N ARG A 153 5.47 10.47 12.05
CA ARG A 153 5.16 9.34 11.17
C ARG A 153 3.93 9.63 10.28
N CYS A 154 2.91 10.26 10.83
CA CYS A 154 1.74 10.71 10.08
C CYS A 154 2.09 11.77 9.02
N LYS A 155 2.90 12.78 9.37
CA LYS A 155 3.40 13.84 8.47
C LYS A 155 4.20 13.22 7.33
N VAL A 156 5.10 12.29 7.63
CA VAL A 156 5.89 11.56 6.62
C VAL A 156 4.97 10.82 5.67
N ASN A 157 4.08 9.98 6.19
CA ASN A 157 3.18 9.16 5.40
C ASN A 157 2.28 10.03 4.51
N PHE A 158 1.52 10.96 5.09
CA PHE A 158 0.43 11.63 4.37
C PHE A 158 0.81 12.95 3.68
N ARG A 159 2.00 13.50 3.95
CA ARG A 159 2.43 14.80 3.39
C ARG A 159 3.80 14.77 2.74
N ALA A 160 4.80 14.12 3.33
CA ALA A 160 6.17 14.14 2.80
C ALA A 160 6.39 13.14 1.64
N LEU A 161 5.72 11.99 1.67
CA LEU A 161 5.83 10.97 0.62
C LEU A 161 4.91 11.27 -0.57
N VAL A 162 5.37 12.15 -1.45
CA VAL A 162 4.76 12.51 -2.73
C VAL A 162 5.47 11.80 -3.88
N PHE A 163 4.72 11.28 -4.84
CA PHE A 163 5.31 10.61 -6.00
C PHE A 163 5.98 11.58 -6.97
N ILE A 164 7.01 11.12 -7.70
CA ILE A 164 7.68 11.92 -8.73
C ILE A 164 6.71 12.38 -9.85
N PRO A 165 7.02 13.48 -10.58
CA PRO A 165 6.15 14.02 -11.61
C PRO A 165 5.67 13.02 -12.67
N PRO A 166 6.50 12.10 -13.22
CA PRO A 166 6.03 11.11 -14.20
C PRO A 166 4.87 10.24 -13.70
N ILE A 167 4.89 9.83 -12.43
CA ILE A 167 3.81 9.03 -11.82
C ILE A 167 2.55 9.87 -11.66
N ARG A 168 2.70 11.11 -11.16
CA ARG A 168 1.57 12.03 -10.94
C ARG A 168 0.88 12.42 -12.24
N MET A 169 1.65 12.83 -13.26
CA MET A 169 1.12 13.22 -14.56
C MET A 169 0.36 12.08 -15.23
N LEU A 170 0.91 10.86 -15.20
CA LEU A 170 0.20 9.69 -15.71
C LEU A 170 -1.08 9.44 -14.90
N GLY A 171 -0.98 9.43 -13.57
CA GLY A 171 -2.14 9.28 -12.69
C GLY A 171 -3.25 10.30 -12.97
N GLU A 172 -2.90 11.58 -13.14
CA GLU A 172 -3.81 12.67 -13.49
C GLU A 172 -4.47 12.47 -14.84
N ALA A 173 -3.70 12.08 -15.86
CA ALA A 173 -4.23 11.78 -17.18
C ALA A 173 -5.26 10.63 -17.13
N LEU A 174 -4.97 9.57 -16.36
CA LEU A 174 -5.90 8.46 -16.16
C LEU A 174 -7.18 8.91 -15.42
N VAL A 175 -7.04 9.69 -14.35
CA VAL A 175 -8.17 10.24 -13.59
C VAL A 175 -9.05 11.11 -14.48
N ASN A 176 -8.47 12.00 -15.29
CA ASN A 176 -9.20 12.86 -16.20
C ASN A 176 -9.99 12.05 -17.24
N ARG A 177 -9.41 10.97 -17.80
CA ARG A 177 -10.11 10.08 -18.74
C ARG A 177 -11.23 9.29 -18.08
N LEU A 178 -11.04 8.86 -16.84
CA LEU A 178 -12.07 8.16 -16.06
C LEU A 178 -13.24 9.08 -15.70
N ARG A 179 -12.96 10.36 -15.37
CA ARG A 179 -13.98 11.35 -15.03
C ARG A 179 -14.66 11.97 -16.26
N SER A 180 -13.96 12.06 -17.38
CA SER A 180 -14.42 12.69 -18.63
C SER A 180 -14.14 11.79 -19.84
N PRO A 181 -14.83 10.64 -19.94
CA PRO A 181 -14.65 9.71 -21.04
C PRO A 181 -15.06 10.35 -22.38
N PRO A 182 -14.39 10.00 -23.50
CA PRO A 182 -14.68 10.58 -24.82
C PRO A 182 -16.14 10.47 -25.27
N SER A 183 -16.87 9.45 -24.78
CA SER A 183 -18.30 9.26 -25.08
C SER A 183 -19.21 10.32 -24.43
N ILE A 184 -18.81 10.90 -23.30
CA ILE A 184 -19.55 11.98 -22.64
C ILE A 184 -19.30 13.31 -23.36
N ASN A 185 -18.09 13.56 -23.86
CA ASN A 185 -17.77 14.79 -24.60
C ASN A 185 -18.58 14.93 -25.90
N ARG A 186 -18.86 13.82 -26.61
CA ARG A 186 -19.72 13.86 -27.82
C ARG A 186 -21.20 14.08 -27.51
N ALA A 187 -21.68 13.61 -26.36
CA ALA A 187 -23.06 13.87 -25.93
C ALA A 187 -23.22 15.31 -25.44
N ALA A 188 -22.22 15.85 -24.75
CA ALA A 188 -22.19 17.25 -24.31
C ALA A 188 -22.09 18.23 -25.49
N GLU A 189 -21.31 17.92 -26.54
CA GLU A 189 -21.28 18.73 -27.78
C GLU A 189 -22.63 18.78 -28.51
N ALA A 190 -23.50 17.78 -28.33
CA ALA A 190 -24.84 17.76 -28.93
C ALA A 190 -25.91 18.49 -28.08
N ASP A 191 -25.64 18.73 -26.79
CA ASP A 191 -26.61 19.28 -25.81
C ASP A 191 -26.32 20.77 -25.46
N HIS A 192 -25.23 21.34 -25.98
CA HIS A 192 -24.85 22.75 -25.79
C HIS A 192 -25.69 23.76 -26.60
N LEU A 193 -26.99 23.53 -26.74
CA LEU A 193 -27.92 24.53 -27.31
C LEU A 193 -29.00 25.03 -26.35
N LEU A 194 -29.13 24.53 -25.12
CA LEU A 194 -30.13 25.06 -24.18
C LEU A 194 -29.65 25.08 -22.72
N GLU A 195 -29.57 26.31 -22.19
CA GLU A 195 -29.58 26.70 -20.76
C GLU A 195 -28.31 26.34 -19.96
N GLY A 196 -27.74 27.14 -19.05
CA GLY A 196 -28.10 28.32 -18.27
C GLY A 196 -27.20 28.24 -17.02
N GLU A 197 -26.64 29.36 -16.54
CA GLU A 197 -25.70 29.36 -15.42
C GLU A 197 -26.30 28.72 -14.14
N GLY A 198 -25.70 27.63 -13.64
CA GLY A 198 -26.01 27.15 -12.29
C GLY A 198 -25.96 25.65 -11.99
N ASP A 199 -24.94 24.90 -12.39
CA ASP A 199 -24.36 23.83 -11.57
C ASP A 199 -23.03 23.37 -12.18
N LYS A 200 -22.01 23.02 -11.38
CA LYS A 200 -20.82 22.37 -11.93
C LYS A 200 -21.26 20.98 -12.42
N GLN A 201 -21.56 20.85 -13.71
CA GLN A 201 -21.83 19.57 -14.40
C GLN A 201 -20.84 18.52 -13.85
N GLY A 202 -21.32 17.63 -12.98
CA GLY A 202 -20.44 16.87 -12.09
C GLY A 202 -19.51 15.96 -12.88
N SER A 203 -18.19 16.06 -12.62
CA SER A 203 -17.20 15.15 -13.18
C SER A 203 -17.65 13.69 -12.96
N GLY A 204 -17.54 12.83 -13.98
CA GLY A 204 -17.96 11.44 -13.91
C GLY A 204 -17.38 10.72 -12.69
N LYS A 205 -18.22 9.93 -12.01
CA LYS A 205 -17.80 9.16 -10.83
C LYS A 205 -17.22 7.82 -11.25
N TYR A 206 -16.22 7.35 -10.53
CA TYR A 206 -15.64 6.02 -10.75
C TYR A 206 -15.22 5.34 -9.45
N VAL A 207 -15.24 4.01 -9.49
CA VAL A 207 -14.82 3.17 -8.37
C VAL A 207 -13.49 2.52 -8.74
N VAL A 208 -12.57 2.47 -7.79
CA VAL A 208 -11.33 1.70 -7.95
C VAL A 208 -11.48 0.37 -7.24
N LEU A 209 -11.29 -0.71 -7.99
CA LEU A 209 -11.16 -2.06 -7.48
C LEU A 209 -9.69 -2.47 -7.45
N HIS A 210 -9.13 -2.60 -6.26
CA HIS A 210 -7.84 -3.26 -6.06
C HIS A 210 -8.04 -4.76 -5.92
N LEU A 211 -7.83 -5.50 -7.02
CA LEU A 211 -8.18 -6.91 -7.08
C LEU A 211 -7.20 -7.81 -6.31
N ARG A 212 -5.90 -7.48 -6.33
CA ARG A 212 -4.82 -8.24 -5.67
C ARG A 212 -4.95 -9.77 -5.79
N PHE A 213 -5.35 -10.24 -6.97
CA PHE A 213 -5.48 -11.66 -7.28
C PHE A 213 -4.33 -12.11 -8.19
N ASP A 214 -3.11 -11.76 -7.80
CA ASP A 214 -1.88 -12.11 -8.51
C ASP A 214 -1.38 -13.49 -8.07
N LYS A 215 -0.51 -14.12 -8.88
CA LYS A 215 0.00 -15.48 -8.60
C LYS A 215 0.66 -15.59 -7.23
N ASP A 216 1.40 -14.56 -6.80
CA ASP A 216 2.05 -14.53 -5.50
C ASP A 216 1.03 -14.46 -4.35
N MET A 217 -0.02 -13.65 -4.49
CA MET A 217 -1.08 -13.59 -3.49
C MET A 217 -1.87 -14.90 -3.45
N ALA A 218 -2.25 -15.45 -4.60
CA ALA A 218 -2.95 -16.74 -4.68
C ALA A 218 -2.12 -17.89 -4.08
N ALA A 219 -0.80 -17.89 -4.29
CA ALA A 219 0.08 -18.88 -3.70
C ALA A 219 0.23 -18.67 -2.18
N HIS A 220 0.45 -17.43 -1.73
CA HIS A 220 0.69 -17.10 -0.32
C HIS A 220 -0.57 -17.29 0.55
N SER A 221 -1.77 -17.06 0.02
CA SER A 221 -3.00 -17.26 0.78
C SER A 221 -3.24 -18.73 1.13
N ALA A 222 -2.71 -19.65 0.34
CA ALA A 222 -2.91 -21.11 0.42
C ALA A 222 -4.36 -21.58 0.24
N CYS A 223 -5.26 -20.69 -0.19
CA CYS A 223 -6.67 -21.01 -0.42
C CYS A 223 -6.89 -21.81 -1.71
N ASP A 224 -8.05 -22.45 -1.79
CA ASP A 224 -8.59 -23.09 -2.98
C ASP A 224 -9.44 -22.09 -3.77
N PHE A 225 -9.11 -21.95 -5.06
CA PHE A 225 -9.83 -21.08 -5.98
C PHE A 225 -10.60 -21.86 -7.05
N GLY A 226 -10.74 -23.17 -6.89
CA GLY A 226 -11.55 -24.02 -7.76
C GLY A 226 -10.85 -24.52 -9.02
N GLY A 227 -9.54 -24.33 -9.17
CA GLY A 227 -8.76 -24.87 -10.30
C GLY A 227 -8.29 -26.32 -10.11
N GLY A 228 -8.78 -27.02 -9.08
CA GLY A 228 -8.54 -28.44 -8.83
C GLY A 228 -7.09 -28.80 -8.49
N LYS A 229 -6.73 -30.07 -8.67
CA LYS A 229 -5.43 -30.62 -8.27
C LYS A 229 -4.25 -29.93 -8.99
N ALA A 230 -4.44 -29.55 -10.26
CA ALA A 230 -3.41 -28.88 -11.05
C ALA A 230 -3.07 -27.49 -10.48
N GLU A 231 -4.09 -26.68 -10.15
CA GLU A 231 -3.90 -25.36 -9.53
C GLU A 231 -3.23 -25.48 -8.16
N LYS A 232 -3.71 -26.41 -7.32
CA LYS A 232 -3.13 -26.66 -5.99
C LYS A 232 -1.64 -27.00 -6.06
N LEU A 233 -1.25 -27.89 -6.98
CA LEU A 233 0.15 -28.29 -7.16
C LEU A 233 1.01 -27.13 -7.68
N ALA A 234 0.50 -26.36 -8.65
CA ALA A 234 1.22 -25.23 -9.21
C ALA A 234 1.49 -24.13 -8.16
N LEU A 235 0.49 -23.82 -7.33
CA LEU A 235 0.63 -22.84 -6.24
C LEU A 235 1.54 -23.37 -5.12
N ALA A 236 1.49 -24.67 -4.80
CA ALA A 236 2.41 -25.28 -3.84
C ALA A 236 3.87 -25.22 -4.32
N LYS A 237 4.13 -25.54 -5.59
CA LYS A 237 5.47 -25.42 -6.18
C LYS A 237 5.97 -23.98 -6.14
N TYR A 238 5.09 -23.01 -6.43
CA TYR A 238 5.44 -21.59 -6.35
C TYR A 238 5.79 -21.18 -4.92
N ARG A 239 5.04 -21.66 -3.91
CA ARG A 239 5.37 -21.40 -2.49
C ARG A 239 6.75 -21.93 -2.11
N GLN A 240 7.12 -23.10 -2.62
CA GLN A 240 8.43 -23.68 -2.37
C GLN A 240 9.56 -22.81 -2.94
N VAL A 241 9.39 -22.27 -4.15
CA VAL A 241 10.41 -21.44 -4.80
C VAL A 241 10.58 -20.09 -4.09
N ILE A 242 9.49 -19.41 -3.76
CA ILE A 242 9.55 -18.03 -3.23
C ILE A 242 9.80 -17.99 -1.73
N TRP A 243 9.13 -18.85 -0.95
CA TRP A 243 9.16 -18.81 0.51
C TRP A 243 9.75 -20.08 1.14
N GLN A 244 10.36 -20.97 0.34
CA GLN A 244 10.94 -22.24 0.83
C GLN A 244 9.91 -23.09 1.61
N GLY A 245 8.63 -22.98 1.23
CA GLY A 245 7.52 -23.66 1.90
C GLY A 245 7.08 -23.02 3.22
N ARG A 246 7.71 -21.92 3.66
CA ARG A 246 7.42 -21.23 4.93
C ARG A 246 6.26 -20.24 4.79
N VAL A 247 5.08 -20.76 4.44
CA VAL A 247 3.84 -19.99 4.38
C VAL A 247 2.91 -20.50 5.46
N LEU A 248 2.71 -19.72 6.53
CA LEU A 248 1.91 -20.15 7.69
C LEU A 248 0.50 -20.62 7.31
N ASN A 249 -0.12 -19.96 6.32
CA ASN A 249 -1.46 -20.31 5.88
C ASN A 249 -1.57 -21.73 5.30
N SER A 250 -0.48 -22.34 4.83
CA SER A 250 -0.53 -23.71 4.30
C SER A 250 -0.73 -24.79 5.36
N GLN A 251 -0.80 -24.41 6.64
CA GLN A 251 -1.11 -25.30 7.76
C GLN A 251 -2.62 -25.41 8.03
N PHE A 252 -3.43 -24.58 7.38
CA PHE A 252 -4.89 -24.53 7.56
C PHE A 252 -5.61 -25.09 6.34
N THR A 253 -6.83 -25.59 6.54
CA THR A 253 -7.75 -25.96 5.47
C THR A 253 -8.32 -24.72 4.77
N ASP A 254 -8.84 -24.89 3.55
CA ASP A 254 -9.48 -23.78 2.82
C ASP A 254 -10.68 -23.21 3.60
N GLU A 255 -11.48 -24.07 4.22
CA GLU A 255 -12.64 -23.68 5.01
C GLU A 255 -12.22 -22.82 6.22
N GLU A 256 -11.18 -23.20 6.95
CA GLU A 256 -10.63 -22.39 8.05
C GLU A 256 -10.12 -21.04 7.56
N LEU A 257 -9.40 -21.00 6.44
CA LEU A 257 -8.87 -19.77 5.87
C LEU A 257 -10.00 -18.82 5.42
N ARG A 258 -11.05 -19.35 4.79
CA ARG A 258 -12.24 -18.58 4.38
C ARG A 258 -13.01 -18.06 5.58
N ASN A 259 -13.28 -18.91 6.57
CA ASN A 259 -13.99 -18.53 7.79
C ASN A 259 -13.22 -17.50 8.62
N GLN A 260 -11.89 -17.46 8.52
CA GLN A 260 -11.06 -16.42 9.14
C GLN A 260 -10.87 -15.17 8.26
N GLY A 261 -11.45 -15.13 7.06
CA GLY A 261 -11.32 -14.02 6.11
C GLY A 261 -9.89 -13.83 5.57
N ARG A 262 -9.09 -14.91 5.53
CA ARG A 262 -7.69 -14.89 5.06
C ARG A 262 -7.54 -15.10 3.56
N CYS A 263 -8.58 -15.58 2.89
CA CYS A 263 -8.56 -15.75 1.44
C CYS A 263 -8.87 -14.44 0.71
N PRO A 264 -8.09 -14.08 -0.33
CA PRO A 264 -8.50 -13.01 -1.25
C PRO A 264 -9.75 -13.45 -2.01
N LEU A 265 -10.62 -12.51 -2.35
CA LEU A 265 -11.76 -12.78 -3.22
C LEU A 265 -11.29 -13.03 -4.65
N THR A 266 -11.88 -14.00 -5.32
CA THR A 266 -11.70 -14.19 -6.77
C THR A 266 -12.40 -13.05 -7.54
N PRO A 267 -12.09 -12.84 -8.84
CA PRO A 267 -12.81 -11.87 -9.67
C PRO A 267 -14.33 -12.09 -9.69
N GLU A 268 -14.79 -13.32 -9.64
CA GLU A 268 -16.21 -13.67 -9.58
C GLU A 268 -16.83 -13.27 -8.22
N GLU A 269 -16.19 -13.62 -7.12
CA GLU A 269 -16.65 -13.30 -5.75
C GLU A 269 -16.73 -11.78 -5.51
N ILE A 270 -15.72 -11.02 -5.94
CA ILE A 270 -15.77 -9.54 -5.82
C ILE A 270 -16.82 -8.93 -6.74
N GLY A 271 -17.09 -9.55 -7.90
CA GLY A 271 -18.17 -9.14 -8.79
C GLY A 271 -19.54 -9.28 -8.14
N LEU A 272 -19.79 -10.42 -7.48
CA LEU A 272 -21.02 -10.66 -6.71
C LEU A 272 -21.16 -9.69 -5.54
N LEU A 273 -20.08 -9.42 -4.81
CA LEU A 273 -20.08 -8.43 -3.74
C LEU A 273 -20.47 -7.03 -4.26
N LEU A 274 -19.86 -6.58 -5.36
CA LEU A 274 -20.17 -5.28 -5.95
C LEU A 274 -21.64 -5.20 -6.39
N ALA A 275 -22.15 -6.25 -7.06
CA ALA A 275 -23.54 -6.31 -7.48
C ALA A 275 -24.51 -6.26 -6.29
N ALA A 276 -24.24 -7.01 -5.22
CA ALA A 276 -25.05 -7.00 -3.99
C ALA A 276 -25.04 -5.63 -3.27
N LEU A 277 -23.93 -4.89 -3.36
CA LEU A 277 -23.81 -3.52 -2.85
C LEU A 277 -24.50 -2.46 -3.75
N GLY A 278 -25.11 -2.87 -4.86
CA GLY A 278 -25.88 -2.00 -5.75
C GLY A 278 -25.09 -1.41 -6.92
N PHE A 279 -23.82 -1.80 -7.12
CA PHE A 279 -23.11 -1.45 -8.34
C PHE A 279 -23.64 -2.27 -9.51
N ASN A 280 -23.77 -1.65 -10.68
CA ASN A 280 -24.33 -2.28 -11.87
C ASN A 280 -23.44 -2.05 -13.11
N ASN A 281 -23.91 -2.50 -14.27
CA ASN A 281 -23.19 -2.41 -15.54
C ASN A 281 -22.89 -0.98 -16.04
N LYS A 282 -23.53 0.06 -15.45
CA LYS A 282 -23.24 1.48 -15.72
C LYS A 282 -22.13 2.03 -14.82
N THR A 283 -21.64 1.25 -13.87
CA THR A 283 -20.56 1.67 -12.96
C THR A 283 -19.24 1.67 -13.71
N ARG A 284 -18.57 2.83 -13.77
CA ARG A 284 -17.18 2.90 -14.26
C ARG A 284 -16.24 2.36 -13.18
N LEU A 285 -15.51 1.31 -13.54
CA LEU A 285 -14.52 0.68 -12.66
C LEU A 285 -13.12 0.91 -13.20
N TYR A 286 -12.19 1.27 -12.33
CA TYR A 286 -10.76 1.19 -12.60
C TYR A 286 -10.18 -0.01 -11.86
N LEU A 287 -9.58 -0.94 -12.62
CA LEU A 287 -8.96 -2.16 -12.10
C LEU A 287 -7.49 -1.89 -11.73
N ALA A 288 -7.24 -1.71 -10.43
CA ALA A 288 -5.90 -1.68 -9.87
C ALA A 288 -5.41 -3.12 -9.62
N SER A 289 -4.67 -3.66 -10.59
CA SER A 289 -4.09 -5.00 -10.53
C SER A 289 -2.76 -5.08 -11.29
N HIS A 290 -1.93 -6.06 -10.94
CA HIS A 290 -0.77 -6.41 -11.74
C HIS A 290 -1.16 -7.47 -12.79
N LYS A 291 -0.94 -8.76 -12.53
CA LYS A 291 -1.28 -9.85 -13.46
C LYS A 291 -2.24 -10.79 -12.76
N VAL A 292 -3.50 -10.68 -13.14
CA VAL A 292 -4.58 -11.53 -12.63
C VAL A 292 -4.22 -13.00 -12.87
N TYR A 293 -4.13 -13.76 -11.78
CA TYR A 293 -3.90 -15.19 -11.81
C TYR A 293 -5.06 -15.89 -12.53
N GLY A 294 -4.75 -16.83 -13.43
CA GLY A 294 -5.72 -17.44 -14.33
C GLY A 294 -6.10 -16.59 -15.56
N GLY A 295 -5.64 -15.33 -15.66
CA GLY A 295 -5.76 -14.50 -16.85
C GLY A 295 -7.20 -14.22 -17.28
N GLU A 296 -7.43 -14.20 -18.60
CA GLU A 296 -8.74 -13.86 -19.17
C GLU A 296 -9.87 -14.78 -18.69
N ALA A 297 -9.60 -16.06 -18.48
CA ALA A 297 -10.60 -17.01 -17.98
C ALA A 297 -11.20 -16.56 -16.63
N ARG A 298 -10.39 -15.99 -15.74
CA ARG A 298 -10.83 -15.51 -14.41
C ARG A 298 -11.46 -14.12 -14.48
N ILE A 299 -10.92 -13.19 -15.26
CA ILE A 299 -11.39 -11.80 -15.25
C ILE A 299 -12.64 -11.58 -16.14
N SER A 300 -12.91 -12.48 -17.09
CA SER A 300 -13.97 -12.31 -18.09
C SER A 300 -15.36 -12.13 -17.47
N THR A 301 -15.70 -12.89 -16.43
CA THR A 301 -16.98 -12.79 -15.72
C THR A 301 -17.16 -11.42 -15.08
N LEU A 302 -16.11 -10.91 -14.43
CA LEU A 302 -16.13 -9.57 -13.83
C LEU A 302 -16.33 -8.48 -14.90
N ARG A 303 -15.68 -8.61 -16.05
CA ARG A 303 -15.84 -7.68 -17.19
C ARG A 303 -17.25 -7.74 -17.80
N LYS A 304 -17.91 -8.89 -17.80
CA LYS A 304 -19.31 -9.01 -18.23
C LYS A 304 -20.27 -8.29 -17.28
N LEU A 305 -20.04 -8.39 -15.97
CA LEU A 305 -20.85 -7.68 -14.95
C LEU A 305 -20.60 -6.16 -14.98
N PHE A 306 -19.35 -5.75 -15.24
CA PHE A 306 -18.92 -4.36 -15.27
C PHE A 306 -18.21 -4.06 -16.60
N PRO A 307 -18.96 -3.82 -17.69
CA PRO A 307 -18.39 -3.62 -19.03
C PRO A 307 -17.61 -2.31 -19.18
N LEU A 308 -17.83 -1.33 -18.28
CA LEU A 308 -17.08 -0.08 -18.23
C LEU A 308 -15.84 -0.18 -17.32
N MET A 309 -15.32 -1.40 -17.13
CA MET A 309 -14.10 -1.64 -16.37
C MET A 309 -12.87 -1.42 -17.25
N GLU A 310 -12.02 -0.50 -16.82
CA GLU A 310 -10.79 -0.08 -17.49
C GLU A 310 -9.58 -0.31 -16.59
N ASP A 311 -8.38 -0.38 -17.16
CA ASP A 311 -7.13 -0.41 -16.40
C ASP A 311 -6.11 0.55 -17.03
N LYS A 312 -5.01 0.83 -16.32
CA LYS A 312 -3.93 1.69 -16.84
C LYS A 312 -3.46 1.34 -18.25
N LYS A 313 -3.51 0.08 -18.68
CA LYS A 313 -3.10 -0.33 -20.03
C LYS A 313 -4.15 0.01 -21.08
N SER A 314 -5.43 0.00 -20.73
CA SER A 314 -6.52 0.33 -21.65
C SER A 314 -6.72 1.83 -21.84
N ILE A 315 -6.40 2.66 -20.82
CA ILE A 315 -6.66 4.12 -20.86
C ILE A 315 -5.40 4.99 -21.02
N ALA A 316 -4.19 4.45 -20.93
CA ALA A 316 -2.95 5.17 -21.23
C ALA A 316 -2.35 4.72 -22.57
N SER A 317 -1.77 5.66 -23.29
CA SER A 317 -0.95 5.40 -24.46
C SER A 317 0.32 4.61 -24.11
N VAL A 318 1.03 4.13 -25.14
CA VAL A 318 2.32 3.43 -24.93
C VAL A 318 3.38 4.44 -24.46
N GLU A 319 3.36 5.64 -25.02
CA GLU A 319 4.29 6.74 -24.76
C GLU A 319 4.17 7.23 -23.31
N GLU A 320 2.95 7.42 -22.82
CA GLU A 320 2.71 7.81 -21.42
C GLU A 320 3.18 6.73 -20.43
N ARG A 321 3.01 5.45 -20.80
CA ARG A 321 3.42 4.33 -19.94
C ARG A 321 4.92 4.05 -19.97
N ALA A 322 5.62 4.43 -21.03
CA ALA A 322 7.04 4.14 -21.20
C ALA A 322 7.91 4.60 -20.00
N LYS A 323 7.52 5.71 -19.34
CA LYS A 323 8.22 6.25 -18.17
C LYS A 323 8.07 5.44 -16.88
N VAL A 324 7.06 4.56 -16.79
CA VAL A 324 6.79 3.71 -15.61
C VAL A 324 6.82 2.22 -15.94
N GLN A 325 6.96 1.86 -17.21
CA GLN A 325 6.92 0.48 -17.69
C GLN A 325 8.12 -0.33 -17.17
N GLY A 326 7.89 -1.62 -16.92
CA GLY A 326 8.93 -2.54 -16.44
C GLY A 326 9.27 -2.42 -14.95
N LYS A 327 8.75 -1.39 -14.26
CA LYS A 327 8.93 -1.20 -12.81
C LYS A 327 7.59 -1.39 -12.09
N ALA A 328 7.42 -2.55 -11.43
CA ALA A 328 6.22 -2.90 -10.68
C ALA A 328 5.86 -1.87 -9.59
N SER A 329 6.87 -1.30 -8.92
CA SER A 329 6.67 -0.29 -7.88
C SER A 329 6.10 1.01 -8.45
N LEU A 330 6.57 1.46 -9.62
CA LEU A 330 6.04 2.67 -10.27
C LEU A 330 4.60 2.45 -10.77
N LEU A 331 4.31 1.28 -11.33
CA LEU A 331 2.96 0.91 -11.74
C LEU A 331 1.99 0.86 -10.54
N ALA A 332 2.44 0.32 -9.41
CA ALA A 332 1.67 0.32 -8.16
C ALA A 332 1.47 1.74 -7.59
N ALA A 333 2.44 2.63 -7.78
CA ALA A 333 2.33 4.04 -7.39
C ALA A 333 1.29 4.79 -8.24
N VAL A 334 1.22 4.51 -9.55
CA VAL A 334 0.15 5.04 -10.43
C VAL A 334 -1.22 4.54 -9.96
N ASP A 335 -1.35 3.22 -9.71
CA ASP A 335 -2.59 2.64 -9.20
C ASP A 335 -2.98 3.26 -7.84
N TYR A 336 -2.00 3.54 -6.97
CA TYR A 336 -2.22 4.22 -5.70
C TYR A 336 -2.73 5.65 -5.90
N TYR A 337 -2.14 6.41 -6.83
CA TYR A 337 -2.58 7.76 -7.16
C TYR A 337 -4.04 7.77 -7.64
N VAL A 338 -4.37 6.93 -8.63
CA VAL A 338 -5.74 6.82 -9.18
C VAL A 338 -6.74 6.37 -8.09
N SER A 339 -6.31 5.49 -7.18
CA SER A 339 -7.10 5.03 -6.02
C SER A 339 -7.38 6.14 -5.00
N MET A 340 -6.47 7.10 -4.83
CA MET A 340 -6.70 8.23 -3.94
C MET A 340 -7.69 9.24 -4.52
N GLN A 341 -7.75 9.35 -5.85
CA GLN A 341 -8.64 10.29 -6.56
C GLN A 341 -10.05 9.73 -6.81
N SER A 342 -10.32 8.46 -6.51
CA SER A 342 -11.61 7.83 -6.79
C SER A 342 -12.70 8.20 -5.80
N ASP A 343 -13.96 8.09 -6.24
CA ASP A 343 -15.14 8.29 -5.38
C ASP A 343 -15.27 7.18 -4.34
N ILE A 344 -14.97 5.94 -4.76
CA ILE A 344 -14.96 4.77 -3.88
C ILE A 344 -13.70 3.96 -4.19
N PHE A 345 -13.05 3.48 -3.13
CA PHE A 345 -12.02 2.46 -3.20
C PHE A 345 -12.53 1.18 -2.54
N ILE A 346 -12.29 0.03 -3.16
CA ILE A 346 -12.56 -1.30 -2.60
C ILE A 346 -11.41 -2.25 -2.95
N SER A 347 -11.08 -3.17 -2.05
CA SER A 347 -10.01 -4.14 -2.27
C SER A 347 -10.54 -5.55 -2.05
N ALA A 348 -10.29 -6.46 -2.99
CA ALA A 348 -10.67 -7.87 -2.90
C ALA A 348 -9.78 -8.68 -1.93
N SER A 349 -8.71 -8.08 -1.41
CA SER A 349 -7.82 -8.72 -0.44
C SER A 349 -7.39 -7.74 0.66
N PRO A 350 -7.31 -8.18 1.93
CA PRO A 350 -6.56 -7.46 2.95
C PRO A 350 -5.05 -7.62 2.68
N GLY A 351 -4.34 -6.51 2.49
CA GLY A 351 -2.91 -6.51 2.19
C GLY A 351 -2.30 -5.13 2.30
N ASN A 352 -1.03 -4.98 1.93
CA ASN A 352 -0.27 -3.74 2.17
C ASN A 352 -0.86 -2.52 1.46
N MET A 353 -1.22 -2.65 0.18
CA MET A 353 -1.87 -1.54 -0.56
C MET A 353 -3.27 -1.23 -0.02
N HIS A 354 -4.05 -2.25 0.35
CA HIS A 354 -5.34 -2.05 1.02
C HIS A 354 -5.19 -1.23 2.30
N ASN A 355 -4.27 -1.64 3.18
CA ASN A 355 -4.03 -0.98 4.46
C ASN A 355 -3.57 0.46 4.27
N ALA A 356 -2.62 0.69 3.36
CA ALA A 356 -2.11 2.02 3.07
C ALA A 356 -3.18 2.95 2.46
N LEU A 357 -4.00 2.45 1.53
CA LEU A 357 -5.06 3.27 0.91
C LEU A 357 -6.22 3.52 1.86
N VAL A 358 -6.65 2.54 2.65
CA VAL A 358 -7.76 2.80 3.59
C VAL A 358 -7.32 3.81 4.64
N GLY A 359 -6.10 3.72 5.16
CA GLY A 359 -5.59 4.71 6.10
C GLY A 359 -5.45 6.10 5.48
N HIS A 360 -4.91 6.22 4.27
CA HIS A 360 -4.77 7.52 3.60
C HIS A 360 -6.11 8.13 3.20
N ARG A 361 -7.07 7.31 2.73
CA ARG A 361 -8.43 7.77 2.46
C ARG A 361 -9.13 8.19 3.75
N ALA A 362 -8.97 7.46 4.86
CA ALA A 362 -9.51 7.89 6.16
C ALA A 362 -8.90 9.21 6.64
N TYR A 363 -7.59 9.42 6.48
CA TYR A 363 -6.91 10.70 6.77
C TYR A 363 -7.50 11.87 5.97
N ARG A 364 -7.93 11.62 4.73
CA ARG A 364 -8.57 12.62 3.84
C ARG A 364 -10.09 12.63 3.94
N ASN A 365 -10.70 11.86 4.85
CA ASN A 365 -12.15 11.66 4.97
C ASN A 365 -12.83 11.21 3.65
N LEU A 366 -12.18 10.30 2.91
CA LEU A 366 -12.65 9.75 1.64
C LEU A 366 -13.28 8.37 1.80
N LYS A 367 -14.33 8.11 1.02
CA LYS A 367 -15.13 6.88 1.09
C LYS A 367 -14.34 5.64 0.66
N THR A 368 -14.42 4.58 1.44
CA THR A 368 -13.80 3.27 1.13
C THR A 368 -14.78 2.18 1.51
N ILE A 369 -14.96 1.16 0.69
CA ILE A 369 -15.69 -0.04 1.09
C ILE A 369 -14.66 -1.07 1.55
N ARG A 370 -14.70 -1.47 2.82
CA ARG A 370 -13.88 -2.55 3.37
C ARG A 370 -14.68 -3.84 3.36
N PRO A 371 -14.39 -4.82 2.48
CA PRO A 371 -15.10 -6.08 2.51
C PRO A 371 -15.05 -6.75 3.89
N ASN A 372 -16.17 -7.35 4.29
CA ASN A 372 -16.25 -8.18 5.47
C ASN A 372 -15.84 -9.60 5.11
N MET A 373 -14.53 -9.84 5.07
CA MET A 373 -13.95 -11.09 4.56
C MET A 373 -14.42 -12.34 5.31
N VAL A 374 -14.64 -12.24 6.63
CA VAL A 374 -15.16 -13.34 7.46
C VAL A 374 -16.59 -13.69 7.04
N LEU A 375 -17.46 -12.69 6.95
CA LEU A 375 -18.83 -12.90 6.49
C LEU A 375 -18.85 -13.46 5.06
N LEU A 376 -18.04 -12.88 4.16
CA LEU A 376 -17.97 -13.30 2.77
C LEU A 376 -17.53 -14.75 2.64
N GLY A 377 -16.54 -15.18 3.43
CA GLY A 377 -16.14 -16.57 3.52
C GLY A 377 -17.30 -17.51 3.84
N GLN A 378 -18.14 -17.15 4.82
CA GLN A 378 -19.29 -17.96 5.22
C GLN A 378 -20.39 -18.00 4.16
N VAL A 379 -20.77 -16.85 3.57
CA VAL A 379 -21.85 -16.81 2.58
C VAL A 379 -21.45 -17.46 1.26
N PHE A 380 -20.19 -17.37 0.83
CA PHE A 380 -19.72 -18.04 -0.40
C PHE A 380 -19.56 -19.56 -0.24
N LEU A 381 -19.41 -20.07 0.99
CA LEU A 381 -19.42 -21.51 1.25
C LEU A 381 -20.85 -22.10 1.21
N ASN A 382 -21.88 -21.29 1.39
CA ASN A 382 -23.27 -21.75 1.33
C ASN A 382 -23.77 -21.84 -0.13
N LYS A 383 -23.76 -23.06 -0.67
CA LYS A 383 -24.18 -23.36 -2.06
C LYS A 383 -25.70 -23.28 -2.30
N ASN A 384 -26.50 -23.21 -1.23
CA ASN A 384 -27.97 -23.23 -1.30
C ASN A 384 -28.58 -21.86 -1.00
N MET A 385 -27.76 -20.81 -0.90
CA MET A 385 -28.21 -19.46 -0.58
C MET A 385 -28.83 -18.78 -1.80
N GLU A 386 -30.04 -18.26 -1.65
CA GLU A 386 -30.71 -17.48 -2.70
C GLU A 386 -30.10 -16.08 -2.82
N TRP A 387 -30.24 -15.46 -4.00
CA TRP A 387 -29.65 -14.13 -4.26
C TRP A 387 -30.14 -13.04 -3.30
N SER A 388 -31.44 -13.04 -2.97
CA SER A 388 -32.03 -12.06 -2.04
C SER A 388 -31.43 -12.19 -0.64
N GLU A 389 -31.21 -13.42 -0.17
CA GLU A 389 -30.57 -13.71 1.12
C GLU A 389 -29.10 -13.27 1.11
N PHE A 390 -28.35 -13.60 0.05
CA PHE A 390 -26.97 -13.16 -0.13
C PHE A 390 -26.85 -11.64 -0.12
N GLN A 391 -27.71 -10.96 -0.88
CA GLN A 391 -27.73 -9.51 -0.97
C GLN A 391 -28.02 -8.87 0.40
N GLN A 392 -29.03 -9.37 1.12
CA GLN A 392 -29.37 -8.86 2.45
C GLN A 392 -28.23 -9.07 3.45
N ALA A 393 -27.57 -10.24 3.43
CA ALA A 393 -26.42 -10.52 4.27
C ALA A 393 -25.25 -9.57 3.98
N VAL A 394 -24.94 -9.34 2.69
CA VAL A 394 -23.91 -8.38 2.25
C VAL A 394 -24.23 -6.97 2.73
N LEU A 395 -25.45 -6.46 2.50
CA LEU A 395 -25.84 -5.11 2.91
C LEU A 395 -25.73 -4.93 4.43
N ASN A 396 -26.23 -5.88 5.20
CA ASN A 396 -26.14 -5.87 6.66
C ASN A 396 -24.67 -5.91 7.14
N GLY A 397 -23.87 -6.80 6.55
CA GLY A 397 -22.46 -7.00 6.90
C GLY A 397 -21.54 -5.83 6.58
N HIS A 398 -21.98 -4.90 5.72
CA HIS A 398 -21.16 -3.77 5.25
C HIS A 398 -21.67 -2.40 5.69
N LYS A 399 -22.83 -2.29 6.36
CA LYS A 399 -23.45 -1.02 6.81
C LYS A 399 -22.45 0.00 7.41
N ASN A 400 -21.52 -0.46 8.25
CA ASN A 400 -20.53 0.37 8.94
C ASN A 400 -19.09 0.20 8.40
N ARG A 401 -18.94 -0.17 7.13
CA ARG A 401 -17.65 -0.47 6.48
C ARG A 401 -17.40 0.41 5.26
N HIS A 402 -17.92 1.64 5.28
CA HIS A 402 -17.94 2.59 4.16
C HIS A 402 -16.96 3.76 4.34
N GLY A 403 -15.88 3.56 5.10
CA GLY A 403 -14.82 4.56 5.28
C GLY A 403 -15.05 5.48 6.46
N GLN A 404 -15.98 5.14 7.37
CA GLN A 404 -16.12 5.84 8.64
C GLN A 404 -14.79 5.84 9.40
N ILE A 405 -14.43 7.00 9.98
CA ILE A 405 -13.25 7.13 10.83
C ILE A 405 -13.41 6.21 12.04
N ARG A 406 -12.36 5.44 12.33
CA ARG A 406 -12.31 4.51 13.47
C ARG A 406 -11.11 4.85 14.33
N LEU A 407 -11.32 4.92 15.63
CA LEU A 407 -10.23 5.03 16.59
C LEU A 407 -9.36 3.77 16.51
N ARG A 408 -8.06 3.99 16.41
CA ARG A 408 -7.02 2.97 16.44
C ARG A 408 -7.06 2.27 17.79
N LYS A 409 -7.03 0.94 17.74
CA LYS A 409 -6.88 0.08 18.92
C LYS A 409 -5.40 -0.25 19.13
N GLU A 410 -5.08 -0.75 20.31
CA GLU A 410 -3.75 -1.29 20.63
C GLU A 410 -3.29 -2.29 19.55
N LYS A 411 -2.00 -2.26 19.23
CA LYS A 411 -1.30 -3.07 18.21
C LYS A 411 -1.73 -2.82 16.78
N GLN A 412 -2.71 -1.93 16.54
CA GLN A 412 -3.08 -1.55 15.19
C GLN A 412 -2.13 -0.50 14.64
N SER A 413 -1.80 -0.66 13.36
CA SER A 413 -0.96 0.29 12.63
C SER A 413 -1.64 1.65 12.46
N ILE A 414 -0.93 2.72 12.83
CA ILE A 414 -1.29 4.13 12.55
C ILE A 414 -1.50 4.39 11.05
N TYR A 415 -0.84 3.63 10.18
CA TYR A 415 -0.93 3.79 8.73
C TYR A 415 -2.23 3.21 8.15
N THR A 416 -2.94 2.38 8.93
CA THR A 416 -4.23 1.77 8.55
C THR A 416 -5.40 2.42 9.30
N TYR A 417 -5.15 2.85 10.53
CA TYR A 417 -6.11 3.51 11.41
C TYR A 417 -5.48 4.81 11.91
N PRO A 418 -5.62 5.91 11.16
CA PRO A 418 -4.93 7.16 11.45
C PRO A 418 -5.55 7.97 12.59
N ALA A 419 -6.73 7.63 13.12
CA ALA A 419 -7.35 8.38 14.20
C ALA A 419 -7.07 7.70 15.56
N PRO A 420 -6.81 8.46 16.64
CA PRO A 420 -6.74 9.91 16.67
C PRO A 420 -5.37 10.48 16.26
N ASP A 421 -4.32 9.64 16.19
CA ASP A 421 -2.92 10.07 16.16
C ASP A 421 -2.57 11.03 15.00
N CYS A 422 -3.16 10.85 13.83
CA CYS A 422 -2.88 11.65 12.64
C CYS A 422 -3.95 12.72 12.36
N MET A 423 -4.96 12.84 13.21
CA MET A 423 -6.07 13.78 13.00
C MET A 423 -5.79 15.10 13.70
N CYS A 424 -6.24 16.21 13.12
CA CYS A 424 -6.25 17.49 13.83
C CYS A 424 -7.13 17.35 15.09
N ARG A 425 -6.67 17.93 16.20
CA ARG A 425 -7.53 18.09 17.37
C ARG A 425 -8.68 19.02 16.98
N ALA A 426 -9.91 18.57 17.24
CA ALA A 426 -11.12 19.36 17.02
C ALA A 426 -11.15 20.57 17.96
#